data_AF-A0AAV7VW38-F1
#
_entry.id   AF-A0AAV7VW38-F1
#
_cell.length_a   1.000
_cell.length_b   1.000
_cell.length_c   1.000
_cell.angle_alpha   90.00
_cell.angle_beta   90.00
_cell.angle_gamma   90.00
#
_symmetry.space_group_name_H-M   'P 1'
#
loop_
_entity.id
_entity.type
_entity.pdbx_description
1 polymer ?
#
loop_
_entity_poly.entity_id
_entity_poly.type
_entity_poly.pdbx_seq_one_letter_code
_entity_poly.pdbx_strand_id
1 'polypeptide(L)'
;MSPWGITLGEITHVDSRYADDAMVCLWQLTYCMLILLNIMKTFGVVSDMRVKPDKSKLFPLGQLVAIPSDELSSVSFPWVLTEVHYLGVYLTHTALANLERNIGKVVEGVHASIRF
;
A
#
# COMPACT_ATOMS: atom_id res chain seq x y z
N MET A 1 10.45 10.06 -15.92
CA MET A 1 9.56 10.19 -14.74
C MET A 1 8.54 9.08 -14.86
N SER A 2 8.58 8.09 -13.97
CA SER A 2 7.51 7.07 -13.93
C SER A 2 6.27 7.75 -13.34
N PRO A 3 5.07 7.61 -13.94
CA PRO A 3 3.87 8.35 -13.54
C PRO A 3 3.24 7.89 -12.22
N TRP A 4 3.86 6.92 -11.53
CA TRP A 4 3.29 6.21 -10.38
C TRP A 4 3.98 6.63 -9.09
N GLY A 5 3.76 7.87 -8.66
CA GLY A 5 4.17 8.25 -7.32
C GLY A 5 3.81 9.67 -6.92
N ILE A 6 3.48 9.83 -5.63
CA ILE A 6 3.38 11.14 -5.00
C ILE A 6 4.65 11.31 -4.18
N THR A 7 5.43 12.34 -4.47
CA THR A 7 6.58 12.71 -3.64
C THR A 7 6.14 13.79 -2.67
N LEU A 8 6.19 13.51 -1.36
CA LEU A 8 5.98 14.51 -0.32
C LEU A 8 7.28 14.69 0.46
N GLY A 9 8.05 15.74 0.12
CA GLY A 9 9.40 15.92 0.67
C GLY A 9 10.36 14.86 0.13
N GLU A 10 11.03 14.13 1.02
CA GLU A 10 11.97 13.04 0.67
C GLU A 10 11.31 11.66 0.54
N ILE A 11 10.01 11.58 0.85
CA ILE A 11 9.29 10.30 0.86
C ILE A 11 8.71 10.06 -0.53
N THR A 12 9.19 8.99 -1.17
CA THR A 12 8.57 8.47 -2.39
C THR A 12 7.42 7.57 -1.99
N HIS A 13 6.20 7.90 -2.37
CA HIS A 13 5.06 7.00 -2.30
C HIS A 13 4.83 6.44 -3.69
N VAL A 14 4.48 5.15 -3.78
CA VAL A 14 4.04 4.55 -5.04
C VAL A 14 2.60 4.14 -4.87
N ASP A 15 1.79 4.57 -5.83
CA ASP A 15 0.35 4.44 -5.85
C ASP A 15 -0.01 3.74 -7.17
N SER A 16 -0.83 2.70 -7.05
CA SER A 16 -1.46 2.00 -8.16
C SER A 16 -2.95 1.96 -7.91
N ARG A 17 -3.76 2.42 -8.87
CA ARG A 17 -5.23 2.36 -8.80
C ARG A 17 -5.81 1.74 -10.05
N TYR A 18 -6.87 0.97 -9.87
CA TYR A 18 -7.68 0.44 -10.96
C TYR A 18 -9.12 0.30 -10.48
N ALA A 19 -10.04 1.07 -11.07
CA ALA A 19 -11.43 1.17 -10.59
C ALA A 19 -11.52 1.48 -9.09
N ASP A 20 -12.10 0.58 -8.28
CA ASP A 20 -12.23 0.69 -6.83
C ASP A 20 -11.07 0.05 -6.05
N ASP A 21 -10.18 -0.67 -6.73
CA ASP A 21 -8.99 -1.27 -6.14
C ASP A 21 -7.82 -0.28 -6.13
N ALA A 22 -7.16 -0.15 -4.98
CA ALA A 22 -5.96 0.67 -4.83
C ALA A 22 -4.89 -0.06 -4.01
N MET A 23 -3.64 0.03 -4.47
CA MET A 23 -2.45 -0.40 -3.76
C MET A 23 -1.56 0.81 -3.51
N VAL A 24 -1.25 1.06 -2.23
CA VAL A 24 -0.38 2.14 -1.81
C VAL A 24 0.81 1.55 -1.09
N CYS A 25 2.00 1.78 -1.63
CA CYS A 25 3.25 1.43 -0.98
C CYS A 25 3.71 2.61 -0.10
N LEU A 26 4.09 2.30 1.13
CA LEU A 26 4.55 3.28 2.11
C LEU A 26 5.94 2.88 2.62
N TRP A 27 6.82 3.86 2.76
CA TRP A 27 8.18 3.72 3.31
C TRP A 27 8.19 4.37 4.68
N GLN A 28 8.97 3.85 5.63
CA GLN A 28 9.01 4.39 7.01
C GLN A 28 7.62 4.36 7.67
N LEU A 29 7.23 3.15 8.04
CA LEU A 29 5.86 2.78 8.39
C LEU A 29 5.25 3.65 9.50
N THR A 30 6.01 4.07 10.53
CA THR A 30 5.51 4.89 11.64
C THR A 30 4.97 6.25 11.20
N TYR A 31 5.73 7.01 10.39
CA TYR A 31 5.30 8.34 9.96
C TYR A 31 4.20 8.27 8.90
N CYS A 32 4.33 7.33 7.96
CA CYS A 32 3.40 7.19 6.86
C CYS A 32 2.05 6.59 7.27
N MET A 33 2.00 5.81 8.34
CA MET A 33 0.77 5.27 8.93
C MET A 33 -0.19 6.37 9.38
N LEU A 34 0.31 7.35 10.14
CA LEU A 34 -0.50 8.47 10.62
C LEU A 34 -1.07 9.29 9.46
N ILE A 35 -0.24 9.51 8.44
CA ILE A 35 -0.66 10.18 7.21
C ILE A 35 -1.73 9.37 6.49
N LEU A 36 -1.56 8.05 6.35
CA LEU A 36 -2.54 7.18 5.71
C LEU A 36 -3.88 7.23 6.45
N LEU A 37 -3.88 7.10 7.78
CA LEU A 37 -5.09 7.19 8.59
C LEU A 37 -5.82 8.52 8.39
N ASN A 38 -5.08 9.62 8.33
CA ASN A 38 -5.66 10.95 8.09
C ASN A 38 -6.22 11.09 6.67
N ILE A 39 -5.50 10.57 5.66
CA ILE A 39 -5.96 10.54 4.26
C ILE A 39 -7.25 9.74 4.15
N MET A 40 -7.34 8.58 4.80
CA MET A 40 -8.50 7.69 4.74
C MET A 40 -9.73 8.34 5.40
N LYS A 41 -9.53 9.02 6.53
CA LYS A 41 -10.58 9.82 7.18
C LYS A 41 -11.06 10.95 6.29
N THR A 42 -10.14 11.66 5.64
CA THR A 42 -10.45 12.78 4.74
C THR A 42 -11.15 12.31 3.47
N PHE A 43 -10.70 11.20 2.89
CA PHE A 43 -11.28 10.59 1.71
C PHE A 43 -12.77 10.27 1.92
N GLY A 44 -13.11 9.68 3.07
CA GLY A 44 -14.49 9.34 3.37
C GLY A 44 -15.42 10.56 3.47
N VAL A 45 -14.88 11.71 3.92
CA VAL A 45 -15.63 12.96 4.00
C VAL A 45 -15.81 13.59 2.61
N VAL A 46 -14.76 13.58 1.77
CA VAL A 46 -14.77 14.28 0.47
C VAL A 46 -15.51 13.48 -0.60
N SER A 47 -15.38 12.16 -0.60
CA SER A 47 -15.90 11.30 -1.66
C SER A 47 -17.25 10.66 -1.37
N ASP A 48 -17.74 10.75 -0.12
CA ASP A 48 -18.87 9.97 0.40
C ASP A 48 -18.70 8.44 0.23
N MET A 49 -17.47 7.97 -0.05
CA MET A 49 -17.14 6.56 -0.17
C MET A 49 -16.47 6.06 1.12
N ARG A 50 -16.67 4.77 1.44
CA ARG A 50 -16.06 4.14 2.60
C ARG A 50 -15.14 3.01 2.18
N VAL A 51 -13.93 3.01 2.73
CA VAL A 51 -13.04 1.86 2.58
C VAL A 51 -13.56 0.71 3.44
N LYS A 52 -13.59 -0.49 2.86
CA LYS A 52 -14.11 -1.72 3.48
C LYS A 52 -12.97 -2.44 4.21
N PRO A 53 -12.92 -2.41 5.57
CA PRO A 53 -11.77 -2.92 6.30
C PRO A 53 -11.56 -4.43 6.17
N ASP A 54 -12.63 -5.17 5.89
CA ASP A 54 -12.64 -6.61 5.63
C ASP A 54 -12.00 -6.99 4.28
N LYS A 55 -11.96 -6.04 3.33
CA LYS A 55 -11.36 -6.24 2.00
C LYS A 55 -9.97 -5.62 1.87
N SER A 56 -9.67 -4.61 2.68
CA SER A 56 -8.35 -3.96 2.71
C SER A 56 -7.37 -4.74 3.58
N LYS A 57 -6.10 -4.77 3.19
CA LYS A 57 -5.06 -5.55 3.87
C LYS A 57 -3.79 -4.72 4.04
N LEU A 58 -3.09 -4.95 5.15
CA LEU A 58 -1.74 -4.45 5.35
C LEU A 58 -0.75 -5.58 5.08
N PHE A 59 0.20 -5.32 4.17
CA PHE A 59 1.23 -6.28 3.80
C PHE A 59 2.61 -5.64 4.08
N PRO A 60 3.30 -6.01 5.16
CA PRO A 60 4.59 -5.44 5.49
C PRO A 60 5.65 -5.88 4.48
N LEU A 61 6.55 -4.97 4.12
CA LEU A 61 7.74 -5.28 3.31
C LEU A 61 8.98 -5.10 4.18
N GLY A 62 9.80 -6.15 4.26
CA GLY A 62 10.99 -6.20 5.12
C GLY A 62 10.71 -6.41 6.61
N GLN A 63 11.69 -6.05 7.44
CA GLN A 63 11.56 -6.15 8.91
C GLN A 63 10.64 -5.04 9.43
N LEU A 64 9.56 -5.43 10.08
CA LEU A 64 8.76 -4.56 10.93
C LEU A 64 9.63 -4.12 12.12
N VAL A 65 10.28 -2.97 12.01
CA VAL A 65 10.88 -2.30 13.17
C VAL A 65 9.73 -1.93 14.10
N ALA A 66 9.79 -2.41 15.35
CA ALA A 66 8.72 -2.36 16.33
C ALA A 66 7.93 -1.05 16.30
N ILE A 67 6.73 -1.08 15.69
CA ILE A 67 5.79 0.02 15.74
C ILE A 67 5.08 -0.08 17.09
N PRO A 68 4.91 1.03 17.82
CA PRO A 68 4.11 1.04 19.03
C PRO A 68 2.74 0.37 18.78
N SER A 69 2.38 -0.59 19.63
CA SER A 69 1.11 -1.35 19.53
C SER A 69 -0.12 -0.44 19.44
N ASP A 70 -0.02 0.72 20.05
CA ASP A 70 -1.08 1.68 20.29
C ASP A 70 -1.47 2.36 18.97
N GLU A 71 -0.48 2.68 18.14
CA GLU A 71 -0.71 3.25 16.81
C GLU A 71 -1.23 2.20 15.82
N LEU A 72 -0.75 0.96 15.93
CA LEU A 72 -1.23 -0.17 15.13
C LEU A 72 -2.70 -0.53 15.44
N SER A 73 -3.10 -0.42 16.70
CA SER A 73 -4.46 -0.75 17.15
C SER A 73 -5.54 0.17 16.54
N SER A 74 -5.14 1.35 16.07
CA SER A 74 -6.05 2.32 15.42
C SER A 74 -6.37 1.96 13.97
N VAL A 75 -5.62 1.03 13.36
CA VAL A 75 -5.86 0.59 11.99
C VAL A 75 -6.74 -0.64 11.99
N SER A 76 -7.92 -0.51 11.43
CA SER A 76 -8.92 -1.58 11.33
C SER A 76 -8.63 -2.62 10.23
N PHE A 77 -7.45 -2.60 9.60
CA PHE A 77 -7.10 -3.51 8.51
C PHE A 77 -6.29 -4.70 9.02
N PRO A 78 -6.63 -5.94 8.60
CA PRO A 78 -5.86 -7.11 8.96
C PRO A 78 -4.44 -7.07 8.35
N TRP A 79 -3.47 -7.48 9.16
CA TRP A 79 -2.11 -7.77 8.73
C TRP A 79 -2.05 -9.12 8.04
N VAL A 80 -1.45 -9.17 6.85
CA VAL A 80 -1.20 -10.41 6.11
C VAL A 80 0.28 -10.56 5.89
N LEU A 81 0.83 -11.73 6.22
CA LEU A 81 2.28 -12.01 6.24
C LEU A 81 2.73 -12.97 5.14
N THR A 82 1.80 -13.50 4.34
CA THR A 82 2.11 -14.52 3.33
C THR A 82 2.04 -13.93 1.93
N GLU A 83 0.89 -13.37 1.58
CA GLU A 83 0.63 -12.80 0.27
C GLU A 83 -0.51 -11.78 0.28
N VAL A 84 -0.52 -10.88 -0.70
CA VAL A 84 -1.67 -10.05 -1.03
C VAL A 84 -2.04 -10.26 -2.49
N HIS A 85 -3.33 -10.34 -2.77
CA HIS A 85 -3.85 -10.48 -4.13
C HIS A 85 -4.32 -9.10 -4.62
N TYR A 86 -3.76 -8.64 -5.72
CA TYR A 86 -4.09 -7.35 -6.31
C TYR A 86 -4.18 -7.49 -7.84
N LEU A 87 -5.35 -7.19 -8.39
CA LEU A 87 -5.63 -7.23 -9.84
C LEU A 87 -5.23 -8.54 -10.54
N GLY A 88 -5.51 -9.69 -9.91
CA GLY A 88 -5.18 -11.01 -10.48
C GLY A 88 -3.75 -11.48 -10.21
N VAL A 89 -2.92 -10.65 -9.56
CA VAL A 89 -1.52 -10.95 -9.27
C VAL A 89 -1.34 -11.25 -7.78
N TYR A 90 -0.68 -12.36 -7.47
CA TYR A 90 -0.25 -12.71 -6.12
C TYR A 90 1.09 -12.04 -5.82
N LEU A 91 1.09 -11.18 -4.82
CA LEU A 91 2.27 -10.47 -4.36
C LEU A 91 2.76 -11.12 -3.07
N THR A 92 3.92 -11.78 -3.14
CA THR A 92 4.56 -12.46 -2.01
C THR A 92 5.80 -11.70 -1.56
N HIS A 93 6.28 -11.97 -0.34
CA HIS A 93 7.55 -11.40 0.14
C HIS A 93 8.72 -11.70 -0.80
N THR A 94 8.80 -12.91 -1.36
CA THR A 94 9.87 -13.26 -2.31
C THR A 94 9.76 -12.49 -3.62
N ALA A 95 8.55 -12.33 -4.15
CA ALA A 95 8.32 -11.53 -5.36
C ALA A 95 8.67 -10.06 -5.13
N LEU A 96 8.25 -9.52 -3.99
CA LEU A 96 8.46 -8.11 -3.64
C LEU A 96 9.90 -7.83 -3.21
N ALA A 97 10.61 -8.74 -2.53
CA ALA A 97 12.03 -8.59 -2.17
C ALA A 97 12.95 -8.54 -3.41
N ASN A 98 12.63 -9.29 -4.46
CA ASN A 98 13.34 -9.19 -5.74
C ASN A 98 13.09 -7.84 -6.46
N LEU A 99 12.00 -7.17 -6.10
CA LEU A 99 11.55 -5.90 -6.68
C LEU A 99 11.73 -4.70 -5.72
N GLU A 100 12.14 -4.91 -4.47
CA GLU A 100 12.28 -3.91 -3.40
C GLU A 100 13.25 -2.77 -3.78
N ARG A 101 14.19 -3.05 -4.69
CA ARG A 101 15.09 -2.03 -5.25
C ARG A 101 14.40 -1.05 -6.18
N ASN A 102 13.12 -1.26 -6.51
CA ASN A 102 12.35 -0.43 -7.43
C ASN A 102 10.84 -0.75 -7.36
N ILE A 103 10.15 -0.36 -6.28
CA ILE A 103 8.70 -0.60 -6.17
C ILE A 103 7.90 -0.01 -7.36
N GLY A 104 8.37 1.05 -8.01
CA GLY A 104 7.79 1.55 -9.26
C GLY A 104 7.72 0.46 -10.35
N LYS A 105 8.73 -0.41 -10.42
CA LYS A 105 8.74 -1.57 -11.31
C LYS A 105 7.78 -2.68 -10.88
N VAL A 106 7.45 -2.79 -9.58
CA VAL A 106 6.39 -3.72 -9.11
C VAL A 106 5.07 -3.30 -9.72
N VAL A 107 4.72 -2.01 -9.57
CA VAL A 107 3.47 -1.47 -10.11
C VAL A 107 3.44 -1.59 -11.63
N GLU A 108 4.51 -1.21 -12.31
CA GLU A 108 4.63 -1.39 -13.76
C GLU A 108 4.47 -2.87 -14.17
N GLY A 109 5.07 -3.80 -13.42
CA GLY A 109 4.95 -5.25 -13.66
C GLY A 109 3.54 -5.78 -13.45
N VAL A 110 2.86 -5.35 -12.39
CA VAL A 110 1.44 -5.67 -12.15
C VAL A 110 0.58 -5.13 -13.29
N HIS A 111 0.74 -3.87 -13.65
CA HIS A 111 -0.02 -3.24 -14.74
C HIS A 111 0.26 -3.89 -16.10
N ALA A 112 1.49 -4.32 -16.36
CA ALA A 112 1.84 -5.07 -17.56
C ALA A 112 1.19 -6.46 -17.59
N SER A 113 1.06 -7.11 -16.42
CA SER A 113 0.44 -8.44 -16.30
C SER A 113 -1.09 -8.42 -16.46
N ILE A 114 -1.71 -7.24 -16.36
CA ILE A 114 -3.16 -7.04 -16.53
C ILE A 114 -3.55 -6.79 -17.99
N ARG A 115 -2.60 -6.39 -18.86
CA ARG A 115 -2.87 -6.16 -20.27
C ARG A 115 -2.99 -7.49 -21.03
N PHE A 116 -4.23 -7.95 -21.17
CA PHE A 116 -4.65 -8.86 -22.23
C PHE A 116 -4.86 -8.09 -23.54
#